data_AF-A0A840W0G2-F1
#
_entry.id   AF-A0A840W0G2-F1
#
_cell.length_a   1.000
_cell.length_b   1.000
_cell.length_c   1.000
_cell.angle_alpha   90.00
_cell.angle_beta   90.00
_cell.angle_gamma   90.00
#
_symmetry.space_group_name_H-M   'P 1'
#
loop_
_entity.id
_entity.type
_entity.pdbx_description
1 polymer ?
#
loop_
_entity_poly.entity_id
_entity_poly.type
_entity_poly.pdbx_seq_one_letter_code
_entity_poly.pdbx_strand_id
1 'polypeptide(L)'
;MLNPTRVPTLLLVLHGTRSPRGTAIAHSLALRVAEVAQRPTRLAFADVTHPNVTEVAAHTPGPLVVVPAFLASGYHVRTDIPDQLLQAGRTDAVITPALGDHPALLATALRRLTQAGYQSGDALVLACAGTSDPHAQAELDQAAQRLSQRTGQPVHLAYAATSSPSVADKVAELRAAGGVSS
;
A
#
# COMPACT_ATOMS: atom_id res chain seq x y z
N MET A 1 -23.82 23.50 -17.65
CA MET A 1 -22.55 23.84 -16.96
C MET A 1 -22.53 23.12 -15.63
N LEU A 2 -21.59 22.20 -15.40
CA LEU A 2 -21.49 21.48 -14.12
C LEU A 2 -21.02 22.45 -13.04
N ASN A 3 -21.77 22.54 -11.94
CA ASN A 3 -21.43 23.40 -10.81
C ASN A 3 -20.06 22.94 -10.24
N PRO A 4 -19.02 23.78 -10.22
CA PRO A 4 -17.67 23.38 -9.79
C PRO A 4 -17.60 22.94 -8.31
N THR A 5 -18.68 23.10 -7.54
CA THR A 5 -18.83 22.67 -6.15
C THR A 5 -19.30 21.21 -5.99
N ARG A 6 -19.51 20.43 -7.07
CA ARG A 6 -19.99 19.03 -6.98
C ARG A 6 -18.94 17.95 -7.28
N VAL A 7 -17.75 18.30 -7.76
CA VAL A 7 -16.72 17.30 -8.08
C VAL A 7 -15.87 17.09 -6.82
N PRO A 8 -15.90 15.90 -6.17
CA PRO A 8 -15.07 15.67 -5.00
C PRO A 8 -13.58 15.76 -5.33
N THR A 9 -12.83 16.38 -4.42
CA THR A 9 -11.38 16.33 -4.40
C THR A 9 -10.94 14.96 -3.90
N LEU A 10 -9.99 14.34 -4.59
CA LEU A 10 -9.33 13.13 -4.14
C LEU A 10 -8.19 13.49 -3.18
N LEU A 11 -8.18 12.92 -1.98
CA LEU A 11 -7.05 12.97 -1.07
C LEU A 11 -6.32 11.63 -1.13
N LEU A 12 -5.23 11.58 -1.89
CA LEU A 12 -4.38 10.40 -1.94
C LEU A 12 -3.55 10.35 -0.66
N VAL A 13 -3.69 9.26 0.10
CA VAL A 13 -2.98 9.08 1.38
C VAL A 13 -1.97 7.95 1.24
N LEU A 14 -0.70 8.27 1.48
CA LEU A 14 0.38 7.27 1.58
C LEU A 14 0.87 7.21 3.03
N HIS A 15 1.62 6.16 3.39
CA HIS A 15 2.17 6.07 4.76
C HIS A 15 3.13 7.21 5.08
N GLY A 16 3.90 7.68 4.10
CA GLY A 16 5.00 8.61 4.33
C GLY A 16 6.34 7.88 4.39
N THR A 17 7.40 8.60 4.05
CA THR A 17 8.77 8.07 4.05
C THR A 17 9.74 9.20 4.22
N ARG A 18 10.82 8.95 4.98
CA ARG A 18 11.93 9.91 5.11
C ARG A 18 12.84 9.93 3.87
N SER A 19 12.61 9.05 2.90
CA SER A 19 13.39 9.00 1.66
C SER A 19 12.95 10.12 0.69
N PRO A 20 13.84 11.04 0.30
CA PRO A 20 13.49 12.10 -0.67
C PRO A 20 13.00 11.53 -2.00
N ARG A 21 13.57 10.41 -2.44
CA ARG A 21 13.13 9.69 -3.63
C ARG A 21 11.70 9.16 -3.48
N GLY A 22 11.37 8.61 -2.31
CA GLY A 22 10.03 8.12 -2.03
C GLY A 22 8.99 9.24 -2.01
N THR A 23 9.33 10.40 -1.42
CA THR A 23 8.48 11.60 -1.45
C THR A 23 8.25 12.09 -2.88
N ALA A 24 9.29 12.15 -3.71
CA ALA A 24 9.16 12.55 -5.12
C ALA A 24 8.24 11.59 -5.90
N ILE A 25 8.33 10.28 -5.66
CA ILE A 25 7.44 9.27 -6.25
C ILE A 25 5.99 9.50 -5.80
N ALA A 26 5.74 9.81 -4.52
CA ALA A 26 4.41 10.09 -4.01
C ALA A 26 3.77 11.31 -4.71
N HIS A 27 4.53 12.39 -4.91
CA HIS A 27 4.05 13.55 -5.66
C HIS A 27 3.76 13.21 -7.13
N SER A 28 4.65 12.48 -7.80
CA SER A 28 4.42 12.03 -9.18
C SER A 28 3.17 11.16 -9.30
N LEU A 29 2.92 10.29 -8.32
CA LEU A 29 1.71 9.46 -8.27
C LEU A 29 0.45 10.32 -8.13
N ALA A 30 0.45 11.31 -7.24
CA ALA A 30 -0.69 12.21 -7.06
C ALA A 30 -1.02 13.00 -8.34
N LEU A 31 0.01 13.49 -9.05
CA LEU A 31 -0.17 14.14 -10.35
C LEU A 31 -0.78 13.18 -11.37
N ARG A 32 -0.27 11.94 -11.44
CA ARG A 32 -0.79 10.96 -12.39
C ARG A 32 -2.22 10.54 -12.07
N VAL A 33 -2.58 10.43 -10.79
CA VAL A 33 -3.96 10.19 -10.35
C VAL A 33 -4.86 11.35 -10.77
N ALA A 34 -4.42 12.61 -10.61
CA ALA A 34 -5.19 13.77 -11.05
C ALA A 34 -5.47 13.73 -12.55
N GLU A 35 -4.45 13.41 -13.35
CA GLU A 35 -4.56 13.27 -14.81
C GLU A 35 -5.52 12.14 -15.21
N VAL A 36 -5.40 10.96 -14.61
CA VAL A 36 -6.22 9.80 -15.00
C VAL A 36 -7.65 9.94 -14.50
N ALA A 37 -7.84 10.42 -13.26
CA ALA A 37 -9.16 10.57 -12.66
C ALA A 37 -9.92 11.81 -13.16
N GLN A 38 -9.22 12.75 -13.81
CA GLN A 38 -9.76 14.05 -14.23
C GLN A 38 -10.46 14.77 -13.06
N ARG A 39 -9.82 14.74 -11.88
CA ARG A 39 -10.33 15.30 -10.63
C ARG A 39 -9.23 16.03 -9.86
N PRO A 40 -9.57 17.09 -9.11
CA PRO A 40 -8.63 17.70 -8.18
C PRO A 40 -8.07 16.63 -7.24
N THR A 41 -6.75 16.53 -7.15
CA THR A 41 -6.08 15.55 -6.29
C THR A 41 -5.09 16.25 -5.38
N ARG A 42 -5.15 15.95 -4.09
CA ARG A 42 -4.21 16.38 -3.06
C ARG A 42 -3.47 15.16 -2.53
N LEU A 43 -2.27 15.38 -2.01
CA LEU A 43 -1.44 14.35 -1.38
C LEU A 43 -1.33 14.66 0.11
N ALA A 44 -1.52 13.65 0.94
CA ALA A 44 -1.20 13.66 2.36
C ALA A 44 -0.47 12.39 2.76
N PHE A 45 0.20 12.44 3.91
CA PHE A 45 0.83 11.29 4.52
C PHE A 45 0.14 10.94 5.84
N ALA A 46 -0.09 9.65 6.07
CA ALA A 46 -0.73 9.17 7.29
C ALA A 46 0.21 9.27 8.50
N ASP A 47 1.52 9.14 8.29
CA ASP A 47 2.54 9.18 9.33
C ASP A 47 3.89 9.70 8.76
N VAL A 48 4.88 9.89 9.63
CA VAL A 48 6.32 10.09 9.33
C VAL A 48 6.69 11.41 8.66
N THR A 49 5.82 12.04 7.88
CA THR A 49 6.15 13.22 7.05
C THR A 49 4.94 14.12 6.81
N HIS A 50 5.18 15.39 6.50
CA HIS A 50 4.16 16.39 6.17
C HIS A 50 3.99 16.57 4.65
N PRO A 51 2.83 17.05 4.17
CA PRO A 51 1.66 17.42 4.98
C PRO A 51 0.85 16.19 5.42
N ASN A 52 0.32 16.23 6.64
CA ASN A 52 -0.49 15.12 7.18
C ASN A 52 -1.96 15.19 6.73
N VAL A 53 -2.75 14.15 7.02
CA VAL A 53 -4.15 14.09 6.59
C VAL A 53 -4.97 15.23 7.19
N THR A 54 -4.76 15.55 8.47
CA THR A 54 -5.46 16.63 9.17
C THR A 54 -5.24 17.99 8.48
N GLU A 55 -3.99 18.33 8.21
CA GLU A 55 -3.58 19.58 7.58
C GLU A 55 -4.22 19.73 6.20
N VAL A 56 -4.14 18.70 5.35
CA VAL A 56 -4.67 18.79 3.99
C VAL A 56 -6.19 18.79 3.98
N ALA A 57 -6.82 17.96 4.81
CA ALA A 57 -8.28 17.83 4.85
C ALA A 57 -8.97 19.11 5.35
N ALA A 58 -8.38 19.78 6.36
CA ALA A 58 -8.90 21.04 6.91
C ALA A 58 -8.90 22.18 5.89
N HIS A 59 -7.91 22.20 4.99
CA HIS A 59 -7.74 23.26 3.98
C HIS A 59 -8.30 22.88 2.59
N THR A 60 -8.96 21.72 2.46
CA THR A 60 -9.53 21.28 1.18
C THR A 60 -11.02 21.62 1.10
N PRO A 61 -11.43 22.57 0.24
CA PRO A 61 -12.84 22.97 0.14
C PRO A 61 -13.69 21.93 -0.60
N GLY A 62 -14.97 21.86 -0.25
CA GLY A 62 -15.96 21.02 -0.93
C GLY A 62 -15.82 19.53 -0.59
N PRO A 63 -16.56 18.66 -1.32
CA PRO A 63 -16.59 17.22 -1.03
C PRO A 63 -15.21 16.57 -1.13
N LEU A 64 -14.90 15.65 -0.22
CA LEU A 64 -13.61 14.99 -0.12
C LEU A 64 -13.76 13.47 -0.18
N VAL A 65 -12.96 12.83 -1.04
CA VAL A 65 -12.83 11.37 -1.11
C VAL A 65 -11.39 11.01 -0.78
N VAL A 66 -11.19 10.29 0.31
CA VAL A 66 -9.89 9.83 0.76
C VAL A 66 -9.59 8.48 0.10
N VAL A 67 -8.43 8.39 -0.54
CA VAL A 67 -7.95 7.21 -1.27
C VAL A 67 -6.69 6.67 -0.59
N PRO A 68 -6.82 5.66 0.30
CA PRO A 68 -5.68 5.07 0.98
C PRO A 68 -4.84 4.21 0.01
N ALA A 69 -3.64 4.66 -0.32
CA ALA A 69 -2.72 3.97 -1.22
C ALA A 69 -1.76 3.02 -0.47
N PHE A 70 -2.34 2.14 0.34
CA PHE A 70 -1.61 1.14 1.13
C PHE A 70 -1.81 -0.27 0.57
N LEU A 71 -0.74 -1.06 0.57
CA LEU A 71 -0.76 -2.48 0.11
C LEU A 71 -1.25 -3.44 1.18
N ALA A 72 -1.09 -3.07 2.46
CA ALA A 72 -1.76 -3.68 3.59
C ALA A 72 -2.45 -2.54 4.33
N SER A 73 -3.74 -2.69 4.61
CA SER A 73 -4.58 -1.68 5.25
C SER A 73 -4.05 -1.27 6.61
N GLY A 74 -3.31 -2.14 7.30
CA GLY A 74 -2.73 -1.83 8.61
C GLY A 74 -3.77 -1.37 9.64
N TYR A 75 -3.29 -0.97 10.81
CA TYR A 75 -4.07 -0.23 11.82
C TYR A 75 -4.40 1.20 11.33
N HIS A 76 -3.48 1.83 10.59
CA HIS A 76 -3.53 3.24 10.24
C HIS A 76 -4.68 3.63 9.30
N VAL A 77 -5.13 2.76 8.39
CA VAL A 77 -6.23 3.11 7.47
C VAL A 77 -7.59 3.07 8.17
N ARG A 78 -7.78 2.15 9.12
CA ARG A 78 -9.07 1.96 9.79
C ARG A 78 -9.27 2.88 11.00
N THR A 79 -8.19 3.35 11.63
CA THR A 79 -8.27 4.16 12.85
C THR A 79 -7.71 5.56 12.61
N ASP A 80 -6.44 5.66 12.20
CA ASP A 80 -5.74 6.93 12.20
C ASP A 80 -6.25 7.91 11.14
N ILE A 81 -6.60 7.42 9.95
CA ILE A 81 -7.17 8.29 8.90
C ILE A 81 -8.53 8.85 9.35
N PRO A 82 -9.51 8.04 9.82
CA PRO A 82 -10.73 8.57 10.42
C PRO A 82 -10.49 9.58 11.54
N ASP A 83 -9.59 9.29 12.47
CA ASP A 83 -9.29 10.19 13.59
C ASP A 83 -8.69 11.52 13.12
N GLN A 84 -7.75 11.48 12.16
CA GLN A 84 -7.17 12.67 11.56
C GLN A 84 -8.21 13.52 10.80
N LEU A 85 -9.19 12.89 10.16
CA LEU A 85 -10.32 13.58 9.51
C LEU A 85 -11.25 14.23 10.53
N LEU A 86 -11.54 13.55 11.64
CA LEU A 86 -12.32 14.12 12.74
C LEU A 86 -11.61 15.34 13.34
N GLN A 87 -10.30 15.26 13.57
CA GLN A 87 -9.48 16.39 14.02
C GLN A 87 -9.49 17.57 13.02
N ALA A 88 -9.62 17.29 11.73
CA ALA A 88 -9.77 18.30 10.69
C ALA A 88 -11.20 18.89 10.59
N GLY A 89 -12.14 18.40 11.40
CA GLY A 89 -13.56 18.77 11.30
C GLY A 89 -14.26 18.23 10.05
N ARG A 90 -13.72 17.18 9.42
CA ARG A 90 -14.21 16.59 8.16
C ARG A 90 -15.02 15.33 8.39
N THR A 91 -16.25 15.49 8.87
CA THR A 91 -17.21 14.38 9.05
C THR A 91 -17.93 13.97 7.75
N ASP A 92 -17.75 14.74 6.67
CA ASP A 92 -18.35 14.55 5.35
C ASP A 92 -17.47 13.75 4.37
N ALA A 93 -16.23 13.43 4.75
CA ALA A 93 -15.28 12.75 3.89
C ALA A 93 -15.64 11.27 3.69
N VAL A 94 -15.55 10.80 2.45
CA VAL A 94 -15.74 9.37 2.11
C VAL A 94 -14.38 8.70 1.99
N ILE A 95 -14.15 7.63 2.75
CA ILE A 95 -12.91 6.85 2.68
C ILE A 95 -13.14 5.63 1.79
N THR A 96 -12.32 5.46 0.74
CA THR A 96 -12.37 4.25 -0.10
C THR A 96 -11.66 3.09 0.61
N PRO A 97 -11.89 1.84 0.20
CA PRO A 97 -11.01 0.74 0.58
C PRO A 97 -9.55 1.06 0.21
N ALA A 98 -8.61 0.53 0.99
CA ALA A 98 -7.19 0.58 0.64
C ALA A 98 -6.93 -0.23 -0.64
N LEU A 99 -5.82 0.07 -1.33
CA LEU A 99 -5.42 -0.68 -2.52
C LEU A 99 -5.24 -2.18 -2.24
N GLY A 100 -4.71 -2.52 -1.06
CA GLY A 100 -4.60 -3.90 -0.61
C GLY A 100 -3.91 -4.81 -1.64
N ASP A 101 -4.52 -5.96 -1.86
CA ASP A 101 -4.08 -7.01 -2.79
C ASP A 101 -4.78 -6.95 -4.16
N HIS A 102 -5.12 -5.74 -4.62
CA HIS A 102 -5.80 -5.52 -5.88
C HIS A 102 -5.12 -6.27 -7.05
N PRO A 103 -5.87 -6.95 -7.94
CA PRO A 103 -5.29 -7.82 -8.99
C PRO A 103 -4.24 -7.14 -9.90
N ALA A 104 -4.38 -5.83 -10.13
CA ALA A 104 -3.45 -5.03 -10.91
C ALA A 104 -2.10 -4.79 -10.20
N LEU A 105 -2.11 -4.69 -8.86
CA LEU A 105 -0.89 -4.60 -8.06
C LEU A 105 -0.14 -5.92 -8.09
N LEU A 106 -0.85 -7.03 -7.89
CA LEU A 106 -0.26 -8.37 -8.01
C LEU A 106 0.31 -8.62 -9.41
N ALA A 107 -0.37 -8.16 -10.46
CA ALA A 107 0.13 -8.29 -11.83
C ALA A 107 1.39 -7.45 -12.05
N THR A 108 1.44 -6.25 -11.48
CA THR A 108 2.62 -5.39 -11.53
C THR A 108 3.79 -5.97 -10.74
N ALA A 109 3.54 -6.57 -9.58
CA ALA A 109 4.55 -7.26 -8.78
C ALA A 109 5.17 -8.43 -9.56
N LEU A 110 4.34 -9.28 -10.18
CA LEU A 110 4.81 -10.38 -11.01
C LEU A 110 5.62 -9.91 -12.21
N ARG A 111 5.16 -8.87 -12.92
CA ARG A 111 5.94 -8.29 -14.02
C ARG A 111 7.33 -7.83 -13.56
N ARG A 112 7.42 -7.19 -12.38
CA ARG A 112 8.71 -6.77 -11.82
C ARG A 112 9.58 -7.96 -11.41
N LEU A 113 9.00 -9.02 -10.86
CA LEU A 113 9.73 -10.26 -10.56
C LEU A 113 10.33 -10.87 -11.82
N THR A 114 9.54 -11.00 -12.90
CA THR A 114 10.03 -11.51 -14.19
C THR A 114 11.15 -10.63 -14.74
N GLN A 115 11.02 -9.30 -14.65
CA GLN A 115 12.08 -8.37 -15.06
C GLN A 115 13.35 -8.49 -14.22
N ALA A 116 13.23 -8.93 -12.97
CA ALA A 116 14.36 -9.19 -12.07
C ALA A 116 14.99 -10.58 -12.29
N GLY A 117 14.48 -11.38 -13.24
CA GLY A 117 15.04 -12.68 -13.60
C GLY A 117 14.33 -13.88 -12.98
N TYR A 118 13.17 -13.70 -12.33
CA TYR A 118 12.36 -14.81 -11.82
C TYR A 118 12.03 -15.83 -12.92
N GLN A 119 12.31 -17.09 -12.64
CA GLN A 119 11.92 -18.24 -13.46
C GLN A 119 10.87 -19.08 -12.74
N SER A 120 10.02 -19.76 -13.53
CA SER A 120 9.03 -20.67 -12.96
C SER A 120 9.76 -21.80 -12.20
N GLY A 121 9.39 -21.99 -10.93
CA GLY A 121 10.07 -22.92 -10.03
C GLY A 121 10.96 -22.24 -8.98
N ASP A 122 11.31 -20.97 -9.16
CA ASP A 122 12.04 -20.23 -8.12
C ASP A 122 11.19 -20.07 -6.85
N ALA A 123 11.83 -20.24 -5.69
CA ALA A 123 11.20 -19.96 -4.41
C ALA A 123 10.96 -18.46 -4.24
N LEU A 124 9.76 -18.09 -3.76
CA LEU A 124 9.36 -16.70 -3.59
C LEU A 124 9.16 -16.35 -2.13
N VAL A 125 9.79 -15.23 -1.71
CA VAL A 125 9.60 -14.64 -0.39
C VAL A 125 8.98 -13.25 -0.55
N LEU A 126 7.81 -13.04 0.05
CA LEU A 126 7.19 -11.73 0.17
C LEU A 126 7.67 -11.10 1.47
N ALA A 127 8.60 -10.16 1.34
CA ALA A 127 9.13 -9.40 2.47
C ALA A 127 8.12 -8.34 2.94
N CYS A 128 7.71 -8.44 4.20
CA CYS A 128 6.74 -7.56 4.84
C CYS A 128 7.40 -6.76 5.96
N ALA A 129 6.87 -5.57 6.29
CA ALA A 129 7.40 -4.78 7.41
C ALA A 129 7.23 -5.48 8.77
N GLY A 130 6.21 -6.32 8.91
CA GLY A 130 5.73 -6.85 10.19
C GLY A 130 4.50 -6.09 10.65
N THR A 131 3.57 -6.78 11.30
CA THR A 131 2.35 -6.19 11.88
C THR A 131 1.90 -7.00 13.08
N SER A 132 1.44 -6.32 14.13
CA SER A 132 0.75 -6.94 15.26
C SER A 132 -0.78 -6.95 15.09
N ASP A 133 -1.33 -6.26 14.07
CA ASP A 133 -2.76 -6.28 13.75
C ASP A 133 -3.13 -7.58 12.99
N PRO A 134 -4.03 -8.41 13.53
CA PRO A 134 -4.50 -9.64 12.88
C PRO A 134 -5.14 -9.42 11.50
N HIS A 135 -5.77 -8.26 11.26
CA HIS A 135 -6.40 -7.98 9.98
C HIS A 135 -5.36 -7.67 8.90
N ALA A 136 -4.37 -6.86 9.25
CA ALA A 136 -3.25 -6.58 8.36
C ALA A 136 -2.45 -7.87 8.07
N GLN A 137 -2.32 -8.76 9.06
CA GLN A 137 -1.75 -10.08 8.85
C GLN A 137 -2.58 -10.91 7.85
N ALA A 138 -3.90 -10.96 8.02
CA ALA A 138 -4.78 -11.68 7.10
C ALA A 138 -4.71 -11.15 5.64
N GLU A 139 -4.51 -9.85 5.44
CA GLU A 139 -4.31 -9.28 4.11
C GLU A 139 -2.95 -9.68 3.49
N LEU A 140 -1.89 -9.76 4.30
CA LEU A 140 -0.61 -10.30 3.84
C LEU A 140 -0.73 -11.78 3.44
N ASP A 141 -1.45 -12.56 4.25
CA ASP A 141 -1.72 -13.97 3.95
C ASP A 141 -2.52 -14.12 2.64
N GLN A 142 -3.55 -13.30 2.43
CA GLN A 142 -4.31 -13.28 1.18
C GLN A 142 -3.45 -12.87 -0.03
N ALA A 143 -2.59 -11.86 0.12
CA ALA A 143 -1.67 -11.44 -0.94
C ALA A 143 -0.69 -12.57 -1.32
N ALA A 144 -0.11 -13.26 -0.32
CA ALA A 144 0.76 -14.41 -0.54
C ALA A 144 0.01 -15.56 -1.22
N GLN A 145 -1.22 -15.86 -0.79
CA GLN A 145 -2.04 -16.91 -1.40
C GLN A 145 -2.34 -16.60 -2.87
N ARG A 146 -2.73 -15.36 -3.20
CA ARG A 146 -3.03 -14.95 -4.58
C ARG A 146 -1.78 -14.93 -5.47
N LEU A 147 -0.62 -14.54 -4.93
CA LEU A 147 0.64 -14.66 -5.66
C LEU A 147 1.01 -16.13 -5.88
N SER A 148 0.76 -16.99 -4.90
CA SER A 148 1.03 -18.43 -5.02
C SER A 148 0.19 -19.05 -6.15
N GLN A 149 -1.10 -18.73 -6.19
CA GLN A 149 -2.01 -19.18 -7.25
C GLN A 149 -1.57 -18.73 -8.65
N ARG A 150 -1.00 -17.52 -8.76
CA ARG A 150 -0.55 -16.98 -10.05
C ARG A 150 0.80 -17.50 -10.51
N THR A 151 1.68 -17.85 -9.58
CA THR A 151 3.04 -18.32 -9.87
C THR A 151 3.12 -19.84 -9.96
N GLY A 152 2.12 -20.54 -9.42
CA GLY A 152 2.13 -22.00 -9.32
C GLY A 152 3.10 -22.53 -8.26
N GLN A 153 3.66 -21.64 -7.43
CA GLN A 153 4.64 -21.97 -6.39
C GLN A 153 4.21 -21.36 -5.05
N PRO A 154 4.55 -21.99 -3.91
CA PRO A 154 4.34 -21.38 -2.60
C PRO A 154 5.08 -20.04 -2.48
N VAL A 155 4.36 -19.01 -2.03
CA VAL A 155 4.95 -17.72 -1.64
C VAL A 155 4.99 -17.65 -0.13
N HIS A 156 6.20 -17.45 0.41
CA HIS A 156 6.44 -17.43 1.84
C HIS A 156 6.47 -15.98 2.36
N LEU A 157 5.72 -15.71 3.42
CA LEU A 157 5.86 -14.45 4.14
C LEU A 157 7.13 -14.47 4.99
N ALA A 158 7.84 -13.35 5.02
CA ALA A 158 8.92 -13.12 5.96
C ALA A 158 9.03 -11.63 6.30
N TYR A 159 9.58 -11.30 7.46
CA TYR A 159 9.44 -9.96 8.02
C TYR A 159 10.78 -9.23 8.15
N ALA A 160 10.75 -7.92 7.88
CA ALA A 160 11.91 -7.04 7.96
C ALA A 160 12.22 -6.60 9.40
N ALA A 161 11.19 -6.47 10.25
CA ALA A 161 11.34 -6.11 11.65
C ALA A 161 10.25 -6.75 12.51
N THR A 162 10.54 -6.99 13.80
CA THR A 162 9.59 -7.32 14.88
C THR A 162 8.80 -8.63 14.82
N SER A 163 8.76 -9.33 13.68
CA SER A 163 8.02 -10.60 13.53
C SER A 163 8.92 -11.71 12.96
N SER A 164 8.57 -12.97 13.22
CA SER A 164 9.28 -14.15 12.72
C SER A 164 8.45 -14.89 11.67
N PRO A 165 9.08 -15.53 10.66
CA PRO A 165 10.53 -15.60 10.41
C PRO A 165 11.10 -14.33 9.77
N SER A 166 12.40 -14.06 9.98
CA SER A 166 13.06 -12.96 9.26
C SER A 166 13.25 -13.31 7.78
N VAL A 167 13.37 -12.28 6.93
CA VAL A 167 13.65 -12.48 5.50
C VAL A 167 14.93 -13.29 5.28
N ALA A 168 15.97 -13.00 6.07
CA ALA A 168 17.25 -13.71 5.97
C ALA A 168 17.10 -15.19 6.32
N ASP A 169 16.41 -15.51 7.42
CA ASP A 169 16.21 -16.88 7.87
C ASP A 169 15.39 -17.68 6.85
N LYS A 170 14.30 -17.08 6.33
CA LYS A 170 13.45 -17.76 5.35
C LYS A 170 14.20 -18.02 4.04
N VAL A 171 15.03 -17.09 3.59
CA VAL A 171 15.87 -17.30 2.40
C VAL A 171 16.91 -18.40 2.63
N ALA A 172 17.54 -18.44 3.81
CA ALA A 172 18.50 -19.49 4.16
C ALA A 172 17.84 -20.88 4.20
N GLU A 173 16.67 -20.99 4.82
CA GLU A 173 15.85 -22.21 4.87
C GLU A 173 15.50 -22.73 3.47
N LEU A 174 15.00 -21.85 2.60
CA LEU A 174 14.60 -22.22 1.24
C LEU A 174 15.80 -22.63 0.38
N ARG A 175 16.97 -22.00 0.56
CA ARG A 175 18.20 -22.42 -0.12
C ARG A 175 18.66 -23.80 0.34
N ALA A 176 18.58 -24.09 1.65
CA ALA A 176 18.91 -25.40 2.17
C ALA A 176 17.96 -26.49 1.65
N ALA A 177 16.67 -26.18 1.53
CA ALA A 177 15.66 -27.09 0.97
C ALA A 177 15.81 -27.30 -0.55
N GLY A 178 16.13 -26.25 -1.31
CA GLY A 178 16.35 -26.31 -2.76
C GLY A 178 17.71 -26.89 -3.18
N GLY A 179 18.67 -26.98 -2.25
CA GLY A 179 19.96 -27.66 -2.44
C GLY A 179 19.88 -29.20 -2.43
N VAL A 180 18.68 -29.75 -2.24
CA VAL A 180 18.40 -31.20 -2.35
C VAL A 180 17.54 -31.44 -3.59
N SER A 181 18.14 -31.28 -4.76
CA SER A 181 17.65 -31.86 -6.01
C SER A 181 18.86 -32.34 -6.79
N SER A 182 18.77 -33.62 -7.17
CA SER A 182 19.82 -34.54 -7.64
C SER A 182 20.73 -34.03 -8.75
#